data_AF-A0A450VLP5-F1
#
_entry.id   AF-A0A450VLP5-F1
#
_cell.length_a   1.000
_cell.length_b   1.000
_cell.length_c   1.000
_cell.angle_alpha   90.00
_cell.angle_beta   90.00
_cell.angle_gamma   90.00
#
_symmetry.space_group_name_H-M   'P 1'
#
loop_
_entity.id
_entity.type
_entity.pdbx_description
1 polymer ?
#
loop_
_entity_poly.entity_id
_entity_poly.type
_entity_poly.pdbx_seq_one_letter_code
_entity_poly.pdbx_strand_id
1 'polypeptide(L)'
;MGCCGMGLGADIPQSLQVPGLSDEQRKKIYDILDKLRRNHWELMGKNMDYSAELRDLYRAERLDAKAIGAVYGKIFDIKRQMIESGIEAKQKAMDLLTDEQRKQLRSYGKRG
;
A
#
# COMPACT_ATOMS: atom_id res chain seq x y z
N MET A 1 -14.66 9.81 -15.09
CA MET A 1 -14.25 9.53 -13.69
C MET A 1 -13.30 8.35 -13.73
N GLY A 2 -11.99 8.59 -13.66
CA GLY A 2 -10.99 7.54 -13.89
C GLY A 2 -9.59 7.99 -13.53
N CYS A 3 -9.39 8.38 -12.27
CA CYS A 3 -8.07 8.72 -11.73
C CYS A 3 -7.87 8.15 -10.32
N CYS A 4 -8.31 6.90 -10.08
CA CYS A 4 -7.89 6.12 -8.91
C CYS A 4 -6.92 4.99 -9.29
N GLY A 5 -6.32 5.04 -10.48
CA GLY A 5 -5.60 3.90 -11.08
C GLY A 5 -4.08 3.97 -11.10
N MET A 6 -3.46 5.07 -10.65
CA MET A 6 -2.00 5.28 -10.82
C MET A 6 -1.37 5.79 -9.53
N GLY A 7 -1.40 4.95 -8.51
CA GLY A 7 -0.69 5.17 -7.25
C GLY A 7 -1.22 4.24 -6.19
N LEU A 8 -0.39 3.28 -5.75
CA LEU A 8 -0.66 2.40 -4.59
C LEU A 8 -1.59 1.20 -4.86
N GLY A 9 -1.38 0.56 -6.01
CA GLY A 9 -1.96 -0.75 -6.38
C GLY A 9 -1.33 -1.39 -7.63
N ALA A 10 -0.46 -0.65 -8.32
CA ALA A 10 0.27 -1.11 -9.51
C ALA A 10 1.58 -1.85 -9.19
N ASP A 11 1.95 -1.97 -7.91
CA ASP A 11 2.81 -3.07 -7.51
C ASP A 11 1.92 -4.31 -7.42
N ILE A 12 1.61 -4.91 -8.59
CA ILE A 12 1.44 -6.37 -8.62
C ILE A 12 2.69 -6.86 -7.89
N PRO A 13 2.59 -7.44 -6.67
CA PRO A 13 3.78 -7.72 -5.94
C PRO A 13 4.57 -8.67 -6.81
N GLN A 14 5.87 -8.44 -6.92
CA GLN A 14 6.76 -9.27 -7.71
C GLN A 14 6.57 -10.77 -7.39
N SER A 15 6.02 -11.10 -6.20
CA SER A 15 5.57 -12.45 -5.82
C SER A 15 4.57 -13.11 -6.78
N LEU A 16 3.70 -12.37 -7.48
CA LEU A 16 2.81 -12.91 -8.51
C LEU A 16 3.51 -13.18 -9.85
N GLN A 17 4.71 -12.64 -10.05
CA GLN A 17 5.53 -12.87 -11.25
C GLN A 17 6.48 -14.08 -11.08
N VAL A 18 6.37 -14.81 -9.96
CA VAL A 18 7.20 -16.00 -9.70
C VAL A 18 6.73 -17.16 -10.59
N PRO A 19 7.61 -17.73 -11.43
CA PRO A 19 7.28 -18.91 -12.21
C PRO A 19 6.94 -20.10 -11.30
N GLY A 20 6.00 -20.95 -11.71
CA GLY A 20 5.71 -22.22 -11.04
C GLY A 20 4.93 -22.12 -9.72
N LEU A 21 4.18 -21.04 -9.49
CA LEU A 21 3.19 -21.00 -8.39
C LEU A 21 2.09 -22.05 -8.61
N SER A 22 1.78 -22.82 -7.57
CA SER A 22 0.57 -23.67 -7.57
C SER A 22 -0.70 -22.83 -7.49
N ASP A 23 -1.83 -23.40 -7.90
CA ASP A 23 -3.13 -22.70 -7.83
C ASP A 23 -3.50 -22.31 -6.39
N GLU A 24 -3.14 -23.16 -5.41
CA GLU A 24 -3.35 -22.86 -4.00
C GLU A 24 -2.46 -21.71 -3.51
N GLN A 25 -1.18 -21.65 -3.95
CA GLN A 25 -0.30 -20.52 -3.64
C GLN A 25 -0.84 -19.22 -4.25
N ARG A 26 -1.28 -19.27 -5.52
CA ARG A 26 -1.88 -18.12 -6.21
C ARG A 26 -3.10 -17.60 -5.47
N LYS A 27 -4.03 -18.50 -5.11
CA LYS A 27 -5.25 -18.15 -4.38
C LYS A 27 -4.93 -17.44 -3.05
N LYS A 28 -4.03 -18.01 -2.24
CA LYS A 28 -3.63 -17.40 -0.97
C LYS A 28 -2.95 -16.04 -1.15
N ILE A 29 -2.11 -15.90 -2.18
CA ILE A 29 -1.51 -14.60 -2.50
C ILE A 29 -2.60 -13.59 -2.89
N TYR A 30 -3.58 -13.97 -3.72
CA TYR A 30 -4.70 -13.08 -4.05
C TYR A 30 -5.50 -12.66 -2.82
N ASP A 31 -5.78 -13.57 -1.89
CA ASP A 31 -6.48 -13.25 -0.65
C ASP A 31 -5.71 -12.22 0.20
N ILE A 32 -4.37 -12.34 0.24
CA ILE A 32 -3.50 -11.36 0.93
C ILE A 32 -3.61 -9.99 0.24
N LEU A 33 -3.59 -9.95 -1.09
CA LEU A 33 -3.65 -8.70 -1.85
C LEU A 33 -5.00 -8.03 -1.76
N ASP A 34 -6.08 -8.81 -1.75
CA ASP A 34 -7.42 -8.25 -1.58
C ASP A 34 -7.62 -7.64 -0.20
N LYS A 35 -7.07 -8.28 0.84
CA LYS A 35 -7.06 -7.71 2.20
C LYS A 35 -6.25 -6.42 2.25
N LEU A 36 -5.05 -6.41 1.67
CA LEU A 36 -4.20 -5.22 1.61
C LEU A 36 -4.91 -4.07 0.88
N ARG A 37 -5.51 -4.36 -0.28
CA ARG A 37 -6.25 -3.40 -1.09
C ARG A 37 -7.43 -2.80 -0.33
N ARG A 38 -8.20 -3.61 0.40
CA ARG A 38 -9.32 -3.14 1.23
C ARG A 38 -8.84 -2.24 2.36
N ASN A 39 -7.75 -2.61 3.04
CA ASN A 39 -7.14 -1.78 4.09
C ASN A 39 -6.65 -0.44 3.53
N HIS A 40 -5.93 -0.47 2.40
CA HIS A 40 -5.44 0.74 1.73
C HIS A 40 -6.58 1.64 1.26
N TRP A 41 -7.70 1.07 0.80
CA TRP A 41 -8.88 1.83 0.43
C TRP A 41 -9.47 2.62 1.60
N GLU A 42 -9.60 1.98 2.78
CA GLU A 42 -10.08 2.66 3.99
C GLU A 42 -9.13 3.80 4.43
N LEU A 43 -7.83 3.53 4.41
CA LEU A 43 -6.79 4.51 4.73
C LEU A 43 -6.82 5.70 3.76
N MET A 44 -7.04 5.45 2.47
CA MET A 44 -7.20 6.50 1.46
C MET A 44 -8.44 7.34 1.69
N GLY A 45 -9.56 6.74 2.11
CA GLY A 45 -10.75 7.48 2.55
C GLY A 45 -10.41 8.49 3.65
N LYS A 46 -9.73 8.03 4.71
CA LYS A 46 -9.29 8.91 5.82
C LYS A 46 -8.32 9.99 5.34
N ASN A 47 -7.43 9.68 4.40
CA ASN A 47 -6.50 10.67 3.85
C ASN A 47 -7.23 11.76 3.05
N MET A 48 -8.33 11.42 2.36
CA MET A 48 -9.19 12.40 1.70
C MET A 48 -9.89 13.32 2.71
N ASP A 49 -10.38 12.77 3.82
CA ASP A 49 -10.98 13.56 4.90
C ASP A 49 -9.98 14.55 5.51
N TYR A 50 -8.75 14.11 5.79
CA TYR A 50 -7.69 15.01 6.28
C TYR A 50 -7.24 16.04 5.24
N SER A 51 -7.32 15.70 3.95
CA SER A 51 -7.07 16.67 2.87
C SER A 51 -8.16 17.73 2.79
N ALA A 52 -9.41 17.40 3.13
CA ALA A 52 -10.49 18.37 3.29
C ALA A 52 -10.27 19.25 4.53
N GLU A 53 -9.89 18.65 5.68
CA GLU A 53 -9.54 19.38 6.90
C GLU A 53 -8.41 20.41 6.65
N LEU A 54 -7.34 20.01 5.94
CA LEU A 54 -6.28 20.93 5.52
C LEU A 54 -6.81 22.07 4.65
N ARG A 55 -7.67 21.77 3.67
CA ARG A 55 -8.23 22.78 2.77
C ARG A 55 -8.98 23.85 3.55
N ASP A 56 -9.75 23.47 4.55
CA ASP A 56 -10.51 24.40 5.38
C ASP A 56 -9.59 25.24 6.28
N LEU A 57 -8.56 24.62 6.89
CA LEU A 57 -7.54 25.33 7.66
C LEU A 57 -6.77 26.36 6.82
N TYR A 58 -6.47 26.05 5.56
CA TYR A 58 -5.80 26.96 4.63
C TYR A 58 -6.70 28.07 4.06
N ARG A 59 -8.04 27.94 4.19
CA ARG A 59 -9.00 28.97 3.80
C ARG A 59 -9.30 29.97 4.91
N ALA A 60 -8.84 29.71 6.14
CA ALA A 60 -9.01 30.63 7.25
C ALA A 60 -8.28 31.95 7.01
N GLU A 61 -8.85 33.06 7.51
CA GLU A 61 -8.26 34.40 7.40
C GLU A 61 -6.86 34.46 8.04
N ARG A 62 -6.66 33.72 9.14
CA ARG A 62 -5.36 33.55 9.80
C ARG A 62 -5.02 32.07 9.91
N LEU A 63 -3.86 31.70 9.37
CA LEU A 63 -3.38 30.33 9.40
C LEU A 63 -2.95 29.90 10.81
N ASP A 64 -3.49 28.79 11.29
CA ASP A 64 -3.03 28.12 12.51
C ASP A 64 -2.00 27.05 12.14
N ALA A 65 -0.72 27.41 12.26
CA ALA A 65 0.40 26.51 11.96
C ALA A 65 0.37 25.21 12.78
N LYS A 66 -0.10 25.25 14.03
CA LYS A 66 -0.14 24.07 14.90
C LYS A 66 -1.26 23.12 14.47
N ALA A 67 -2.43 23.65 14.13
CA ALA A 67 -3.54 22.86 13.62
C ALA A 67 -3.17 22.21 12.27
N ILE A 68 -2.61 22.99 11.34
CA ILE A 68 -2.15 22.49 10.03
C ILE A 68 -1.09 21.39 10.21
N GLY A 69 -0.09 21.62 11.06
CA GLY A 69 0.95 20.63 11.35
C GLY A 69 0.40 19.33 11.95
N ALA A 70 -0.61 19.41 12.81
CA ALA A 70 -1.27 18.23 13.37
C ALA A 70 -1.97 17.39 12.30
N VAL A 71 -2.65 18.01 11.34
CA VAL A 71 -3.31 17.27 10.24
C VAL A 71 -2.30 16.62 9.32
N TYR A 72 -1.19 17.29 9.01
CA TYR A 72 -0.08 16.65 8.30
C TYR A 72 0.48 15.45 9.05
N GLY A 73 0.59 15.51 10.37
CA GLY A 73 0.96 14.36 11.21
C GLY A 73 0.06 13.15 10.96
N LYS A 74 -1.26 13.35 10.97
CA LYS A 74 -2.24 12.29 10.67
C LYS A 74 -2.07 11.70 9.26
N ILE A 75 -1.79 12.55 8.26
CA ILE A 75 -1.53 12.12 6.88
C ILE A 75 -0.25 11.28 6.80
N PHE A 76 0.81 11.67 7.50
CA PHE A 76 2.05 10.89 7.54
C PHE A 76 1.85 9.54 8.22
N ASP A 77 1.06 9.48 9.29
CA ASP A 77 0.70 8.22 9.94
C ASP A 77 -0.07 7.28 9.00
N ILE A 78 -1.00 7.80 8.20
CA ILE A 78 -1.67 6.99 7.16
C ILE A 78 -0.65 6.42 6.19
N LYS A 79 0.26 7.25 5.66
CA LYS A 79 1.29 6.80 4.72
C LYS A 79 2.17 5.72 5.35
N ARG A 80 2.55 5.88 6.61
CA ARG A 80 3.30 4.88 7.38
C ARG A 80 2.54 3.55 7.47
N GLN A 81 1.26 3.59 7.87
CA GLN A 81 0.41 2.39 7.96
C GLN A 81 0.28 1.67 6.61
N MET A 82 0.20 2.41 5.51
CA MET A 82 0.16 1.80 4.18
C MET A 82 1.47 1.10 3.81
N ILE A 83 2.61 1.70 4.16
CA ILE A 83 3.95 1.12 3.93
C ILE A 83 4.11 -0.16 4.77
N GLU A 84 3.85 -0.06 6.08
CA GLU A 84 3.96 -1.19 7.01
C GLU A 84 3.06 -2.36 6.57
N SER A 85 1.78 -2.10 6.24
CA SER A 85 0.88 -3.16 5.77
C SER A 85 1.29 -3.77 4.43
N GLY A 86 1.89 -2.98 3.53
CA GLY A 86 2.47 -3.49 2.28
C GLY A 86 3.66 -4.42 2.51
N ILE A 87 4.54 -4.06 3.44
CA ILE A 87 5.69 -4.89 3.84
C ILE A 87 5.20 -6.22 4.44
N GLU A 88 4.24 -6.17 5.36
CA GLU A 88 3.67 -7.38 5.97
C GLU A 88 3.00 -8.29 4.92
N ALA A 89 2.24 -7.72 3.99
CA ALA A 89 1.61 -8.48 2.92
C ALA A 89 2.66 -9.17 2.04
N LYS A 90 3.75 -8.46 1.71
CA LYS A 90 4.88 -9.03 0.95
C LYS A 90 5.54 -10.17 1.71
N GLN A 91 5.79 -10.02 3.02
CA GLN A 91 6.34 -11.10 3.86
C GLN A 91 5.43 -12.33 3.87
N LYS A 92 4.13 -12.14 4.12
CA LYS A 92 3.14 -13.24 4.09
C LYS A 92 3.10 -13.96 2.74
N ALA A 93 3.21 -13.21 1.64
CA ALA A 93 3.29 -13.82 0.30
C ALA A 93 4.59 -14.61 0.10
N MET A 94 5.74 -14.11 0.59
CA MET A 94 7.03 -14.81 0.54
C MET A 94 7.04 -16.09 1.37
N ASP A 95 6.33 -16.12 2.49
CA ASP A 95 6.25 -17.29 3.37
C ASP A 95 5.51 -18.46 2.70
N LEU A 96 4.64 -18.18 1.73
CA LEU A 96 3.94 -19.20 0.93
C LEU A 96 4.81 -19.84 -0.15
N LEU A 97 5.94 -19.22 -0.52
CA LEU A 97 6.83 -19.70 -1.58
C LEU A 97 7.79 -20.76 -1.06
N THR A 98 8.21 -21.67 -1.94
CA THR A 98 9.33 -22.57 -1.67
C THR A 98 10.66 -21.82 -1.74
N ASP A 99 11.73 -22.40 -1.17
CA ASP A 99 13.06 -21.78 -1.23
C ASP A 99 13.55 -21.55 -2.65
N GLU A 100 13.22 -22.45 -3.58
CA GLU A 100 13.58 -22.31 -4.99
C GLU A 100 12.81 -21.16 -5.65
N GLN A 101 11.49 -21.07 -5.40
CA GLN A 101 10.66 -19.96 -5.86
C GLN A 101 11.15 -18.60 -5.31
N ARG A 102 11.59 -18.55 -4.05
CA ARG A 102 12.18 -17.34 -3.44
C ARG A 102 13.51 -16.95 -4.09
N LYS A 103 14.37 -17.94 -4.41
CA LYS A 103 15.64 -17.69 -5.11
C LYS A 103 15.40 -17.12 -6.50
N GLN A 104 14.44 -17.68 -7.24
CA GLN A 104 14.04 -17.16 -8.56
C GLN A 104 13.54 -15.72 -8.45
N LEU A 105 12.66 -15.41 -7.48
CA LEU A 105 12.19 -14.05 -7.29
C LEU A 105 13.34 -13.04 -7.03
N ARG A 106 14.32 -13.41 -6.21
CA ARG A 106 15.49 -12.57 -5.91
C ARG A 106 16.40 -12.37 -7.13
N SER A 107 16.45 -13.31 -8.08
CA SER A 107 17.28 -13.20 -9.28
C SER A 107 16.65 -12.32 -10.36
N TYR A 108 15.30 -12.29 -10.45
CA TYR A 108 14.57 -11.35 -11.30
C TYR A 108 14.79 -9.90 -10.88
N GLY A 109 14.79 -9.60 -9.58
CA GLY A 109 15.02 -8.25 -9.06
C GLY A 109 16.44 -7.70 -9.23
N LYS A 110 17.40 -8.52 -9.69
CA LYS A 110 18.79 -8.09 -10.00
C LYS A 110 19.04 -7.84 -11.49
N ARG A 111 18.04 -8.08 -12.34
CA ARG A 111 18.12 -7.97 -13.81
C ARG A 111 17.39 -6.75 -14.38
N GLY A 112 16.67 -5.99 -13.56
CA GLY A 112 16.11 -4.69 -13.89
C GLY A 112 16.81 -3.59 -13.12
#